data_AF-A0A117E2R4-F1
#
_entry.id   AF-A0A117E2R4-F1
#
_cell.length_a   1.000
_cell.length_b   1.000
_cell.length_c   1.000
_cell.angle_alpha   90.00
_cell.angle_beta   90.00
_cell.angle_gamma   90.00
#
_symmetry.space_group_name_H-M   'P 1'
#
loop_
_entity.id
_entity.type
_entity.pdbx_description
1 polymer ?
#
loop_
_entity_poly.entity_id
_entity_poly.type
_entity_poly.pdbx_seq_one_letter_code
_entity_poly.pdbx_strand_id
1 'polypeptide(L)'
;MAPQKSVAEVPRSLIPRLTWNGSSTRTTFTSPQTTALPAKRQQKQYIVRSRISAGRQLHTSTSPSTASSTFPAAARDLGTSIARRFPSTTKPASQPAAPLGNPIRHNGVYVAAFNPARRAFHASAPRQRDHHFDTLKFVQRLKDEGFSEEQAVAMMRVLNDVIQESIQNLTRTMVLREDTERSAYTQKVDFAKLRSELLNADSTEAQLTRSSHEKIAADLAKLNSRLRDEIGRTQASVRLDLNLEKGRIREEANGQEMRIKETETRIEQEVAGLRERVEAVKFSTLQWLMGVCTGTAALILGAWRLFM
;
A
#
# COMPACT_ATOMS: atom_id res chain seq x y z
N MET A 1 -43.66 16.14 -30.49
CA MET A 1 -42.58 15.87 -31.48
C MET A 1 -41.26 16.30 -30.86
N ALA A 2 -40.41 15.34 -30.53
CA ALA A 2 -39.07 15.57 -29.99
C ALA A 2 -38.03 15.04 -31.00
N PRO A 3 -36.91 15.74 -31.25
CA PRO A 3 -35.97 15.32 -32.30
C PRO A 3 -35.03 14.22 -31.79
N GLN A 4 -35.00 13.08 -32.49
CA GLN A 4 -33.96 12.06 -32.33
C GLN A 4 -32.63 12.58 -32.86
N LYS A 5 -31.60 12.63 -32.00
CA LYS A 5 -30.21 12.88 -32.40
C LYS A 5 -29.57 11.56 -32.81
N SER A 6 -29.08 11.50 -34.05
CA SER A 6 -28.26 10.40 -34.57
C SER A 6 -26.89 10.39 -33.89
N VAL A 7 -26.50 9.24 -33.35
CA VAL A 7 -25.17 8.99 -32.80
C VAL A 7 -24.27 8.60 -33.97
N ALA A 8 -23.25 9.41 -34.25
CA ALA A 8 -22.22 9.11 -35.22
C ALA A 8 -21.23 8.09 -34.62
N GLU A 9 -21.15 6.91 -35.23
CA GLU A 9 -20.26 5.82 -34.84
C GLU A 9 -18.90 6.01 -35.54
N VAL A 10 -17.84 6.28 -34.76
CA VAL A 10 -16.47 6.42 -35.26
C VAL A 10 -15.76 5.07 -35.14
N PRO A 11 -15.18 4.51 -36.23
CA PRO A 11 -14.51 3.21 -36.17
C PRO A 11 -13.19 3.30 -35.38
N ARG A 12 -13.13 2.53 -34.29
CA ARG A 12 -11.93 2.29 -33.49
C ARG A 12 -11.02 1.26 -34.16
N SER A 13 -10.15 1.72 -35.05
CA SER A 13 -8.92 1.00 -35.37
C SER A 13 -7.76 1.98 -35.21
N LEU A 14 -6.61 1.48 -34.75
CA LEU A 14 -5.38 2.21 -34.38
C LEU A 14 -5.19 2.52 -32.89
N ILE A 15 -5.14 1.48 -32.04
CA ILE A 15 -4.15 1.42 -30.94
C ILE A 15 -3.65 -0.03 -30.80
N PRO A 16 -2.33 -0.30 -30.78
CA PRO A 16 -1.78 -1.64 -30.57
C PRO A 16 -1.93 -2.09 -29.11
N ARG A 17 -2.45 -3.31 -28.93
CA ARG A 17 -2.65 -3.96 -27.63
C ARG A 17 -1.31 -4.45 -27.05
N LEU A 18 -0.88 -3.87 -25.93
CA LEU A 18 0.06 -4.54 -25.03
C LEU A 18 -0.68 -5.64 -24.26
N THR A 19 -0.28 -6.90 -24.45
CA THR A 19 -0.79 -8.03 -23.67
C THR A 19 0.09 -8.24 -22.43
N TRP A 20 -0.50 -8.05 -21.25
CA TRP A 20 0.08 -8.45 -19.98
C TRP A 20 -0.22 -9.94 -19.77
N ASN A 21 0.80 -10.80 -19.77
CA ASN A 21 0.66 -12.24 -19.58
C ASN A 21 0.66 -12.55 -18.06
N GLY A 22 -0.52 -12.59 -17.46
CA GLY A 22 -0.73 -13.08 -16.09
C GLY A 22 -1.21 -14.53 -16.13
N SER A 23 -0.29 -15.48 -15.96
CA SER A 23 -0.63 -16.90 -15.83
C SER A 23 -1.35 -17.14 -14.50
N SER A 24 -2.57 -17.68 -14.56
CA SER A 24 -3.25 -18.29 -13.41
C SER A 24 -3.93 -19.56 -13.90
N THR A 25 -3.34 -20.69 -13.54
CA THR A 25 -3.82 -22.03 -13.79
C THR A 25 -5.12 -22.28 -13.03
N ARG A 26 -6.19 -22.53 -13.78
CA ARG A 26 -7.47 -23.07 -13.33
C ARG A 26 -7.35 -24.60 -13.27
N THR A 27 -7.39 -25.21 -12.09
CA THR A 27 -7.54 -26.66 -11.95
C THR A 27 -9.01 -27.03 -11.85
N THR A 28 -9.44 -27.86 -12.79
CA THR A 28 -10.77 -28.47 -12.92
C THR A 28 -10.99 -29.61 -11.94
N PHE A 29 -12.20 -29.65 -11.38
CA PHE A 29 -12.78 -30.77 -10.65
C PHE A 29 -12.91 -32.02 -11.53
N THR A 30 -12.45 -33.18 -11.04
CA THR A 30 -13.06 -34.50 -11.29
C THR A 30 -12.79 -35.43 -10.10
N SER A 31 -13.82 -36.18 -9.71
CA SER A 31 -13.77 -37.35 -8.81
C SER A 31 -14.14 -38.57 -9.67
N PRO A 32 -13.65 -39.80 -9.38
CA PRO A 32 -14.50 -40.72 -8.60
C PRO A 32 -13.78 -41.81 -7.74
N GLN A 33 -14.54 -42.28 -6.75
CA GLN A 33 -14.68 -43.65 -6.16
C GLN A 33 -13.56 -44.31 -5.30
N THR A 34 -13.93 -44.50 -4.02
CA THR A 34 -13.92 -45.71 -3.14
C THR A 34 -13.11 -46.93 -3.63
N THR A 35 -12.23 -47.59 -2.84
CA THR A 35 -12.52 -48.38 -1.62
C THR A 35 -11.23 -48.72 -0.81
N ALA A 36 -11.44 -49.10 0.46
CA ALA A 36 -10.63 -49.96 1.35
C ALA A 36 -9.64 -49.32 2.37
N LEU A 37 -10.04 -49.45 3.65
CA LEU A 37 -9.25 -49.43 4.90
C LEU A 37 -8.41 -50.74 5.03
N PRO A 38 -7.40 -50.88 5.93
CA PRO A 38 -7.40 -50.39 7.32
C PRO A 38 -6.06 -50.00 7.98
N ALA A 39 -6.18 -49.54 9.24
CA ALA A 39 -5.29 -49.79 10.40
C ALA A 39 -4.65 -48.57 11.10
N LYS A 40 -5.25 -48.25 12.26
CA LYS A 40 -4.66 -47.84 13.56
C LYS A 40 -3.35 -47.04 13.55
N ARG A 41 -3.47 -45.76 13.96
CA ARG A 41 -2.39 -44.96 14.57
C ARG A 41 -2.69 -44.80 16.06
N GLN A 42 -1.86 -45.39 16.92
CA GLN A 42 -1.85 -45.12 18.35
C GLN A 42 -0.66 -44.20 18.68
N GLN A 43 -0.95 -43.08 19.33
CA GLN A 43 0.03 -42.20 19.95
C GLN A 43 0.76 -42.92 21.09
N LYS A 44 2.06 -42.65 21.25
CA LYS A 44 2.63 -42.45 22.60
C LYS A 44 3.89 -41.59 22.56
N GLN A 45 3.82 -40.46 23.26
CA GLN A 45 4.96 -39.67 23.72
C GLN A 45 5.83 -40.53 24.66
N TYR A 46 7.16 -40.45 24.54
CA TYR A 46 8.05 -40.53 25.70
C TYR A 46 9.30 -39.67 25.49
N ILE A 47 9.52 -38.81 26.48
CA ILE A 47 10.75 -38.10 26.79
C ILE A 47 11.74 -39.13 27.34
N VAL A 48 12.96 -39.24 26.80
CA VAL A 48 14.18 -39.50 27.61
C VAL A 48 15.41 -38.89 26.93
N ARG A 49 16.15 -38.21 27.78
CA ARG A 49 17.43 -37.52 27.68
C ARG A 49 18.60 -38.52 27.63
N SER A 50 19.50 -38.41 26.67
CA SER A 50 20.92 -38.74 26.88
C SER A 50 21.81 -38.08 25.83
N ARG A 51 23.04 -37.83 26.26
CA ARG A 51 23.96 -36.78 25.87
C ARG A 51 25.27 -37.47 25.39
N ILE A 52 26.04 -36.77 24.56
CA ILE A 52 27.52 -36.81 24.41
C ILE A 52 28.13 -37.64 23.25
N SER A 53 28.69 -36.86 22.29
CA SER A 53 29.96 -36.99 21.54
C SER A 53 30.14 -38.11 20.48
N ALA A 54 30.85 -37.95 19.36
CA ALA A 54 31.86 -36.98 18.94
C ALA A 54 31.97 -36.94 17.38
N GLY A 55 32.48 -35.85 16.81
CA GLY A 55 33.45 -35.97 15.70
C GLY A 55 33.14 -35.31 14.35
N ARG A 56 33.90 -34.25 14.05
CA ARG A 56 34.24 -33.60 12.76
C ARG A 56 33.22 -32.64 12.12
N GLN A 57 33.43 -31.30 12.14
CA GLN A 57 34.44 -30.45 11.43
C GLN A 57 34.14 -30.39 9.91
N LEU A 58 33.96 -29.28 9.19
CA LEU A 58 34.31 -27.85 9.32
C LEU A 58 33.46 -26.97 8.38
N HIS A 59 33.62 -25.64 8.54
CA HIS A 59 33.28 -24.51 7.63
C HIS A 59 31.88 -23.92 7.85
N THR A 60 31.65 -22.63 8.17
CA THR A 60 32.47 -21.41 8.25
C THR A 60 31.70 -20.40 9.11
N SER A 61 32.42 -19.60 9.91
CA SER A 61 31.95 -18.40 10.63
C SER A 61 31.25 -17.41 9.68
N THR A 62 30.29 -16.57 10.10
CA THR A 62 30.51 -15.43 11.01
C THR A 62 29.18 -14.89 11.53
N SER A 63 29.17 -14.51 12.81
CA SER A 63 28.08 -13.92 13.60
C SER A 63 27.91 -12.40 13.41
N PRO A 64 26.81 -11.81 13.92
CA PRO A 64 26.44 -10.40 13.75
C PRO A 64 26.79 -9.55 14.99
N SER A 65 26.96 -8.23 14.81
CA SER A 65 26.49 -7.17 15.74
C SER A 65 27.01 -5.76 15.36
N THR A 66 26.04 -4.86 15.14
CA THR A 66 25.91 -3.48 15.66
C THR A 66 27.16 -2.64 16.01
N ALA A 67 27.35 -1.52 15.31
CA ALA A 67 27.50 -0.17 15.89
C ALA A 67 27.67 0.91 14.81
N SER A 68 27.11 2.07 15.13
CA SER A 68 27.14 3.38 14.49
C SER A 68 28.53 3.92 14.12
N SER A 69 28.67 4.49 12.92
CA SER A 69 29.68 5.52 12.65
C SER A 69 29.19 6.53 11.61
N THR A 70 29.08 7.75 12.09
CA THR A 70 28.97 9.04 11.40
C THR A 70 29.92 9.16 10.21
N PHE A 71 29.42 9.60 9.06
CA PHE A 71 30.24 10.02 7.91
C PHE A 71 30.72 11.46 8.11
N PRO A 72 32.03 11.77 8.02
CA PRO A 72 32.48 13.12 7.73
C PRO A 72 32.70 13.27 6.22
N ALA A 73 31.98 14.21 5.62
CA ALA A 73 32.27 14.70 4.27
C ALA A 73 33.53 15.57 4.33
N ALA A 74 34.62 15.09 3.74
CA ALA A 74 35.85 15.85 3.57
C ALA A 74 35.70 16.83 2.40
N ALA A 75 35.36 18.09 2.70
CA ALA A 75 35.62 19.21 1.82
C ALA A 75 37.12 19.56 1.89
N ARG A 76 37.80 19.56 0.75
CA ARG A 76 39.16 20.11 0.62
C ARG A 76 39.05 21.56 0.18
N ASP A 77 39.11 22.47 1.14
CA ASP A 77 39.46 23.87 0.92
C ASP A 77 40.99 23.99 0.80
N LEU A 78 41.46 24.46 -0.35
CA LEU A 78 42.82 24.97 -0.51
C LEU A 78 42.71 26.46 -0.89
N GLY A 79 42.64 27.31 0.13
CA GLY A 79 42.72 28.75 -0.03
C GLY A 79 44.15 29.19 -0.30
N THR A 80 44.41 29.76 -1.47
CA THR A 80 45.60 30.57 -1.74
C THR A 80 45.14 31.99 -2.09
N SER A 81 45.39 32.91 -1.18
CA SER A 81 45.27 34.36 -1.36
C SER A 81 46.49 34.86 -2.14
N ILE A 82 46.28 35.69 -3.17
CA ILE A 82 47.05 36.92 -3.49
C ILE A 82 46.41 37.66 -4.68
N ALA A 83 45.85 38.83 -4.34
CA ALA A 83 45.75 40.13 -5.02
C ALA A 83 45.73 40.28 -6.57
N ARG A 84 44.69 40.96 -7.06
CA ARG A 84 44.71 41.96 -8.16
C ARG A 84 43.41 42.77 -8.11
N ARG A 85 43.37 43.95 -7.46
CA ARG A 85 43.69 45.32 -7.94
C ARG A 85 42.93 45.73 -9.21
N PHE A 86 41.87 46.51 -9.02
CA PHE A 86 41.30 47.42 -10.03
C PHE A 86 41.26 48.85 -9.46
N PRO A 87 41.39 49.88 -10.32
CA PRO A 87 41.85 51.21 -9.92
C PRO A 87 40.73 52.13 -9.44
N SER A 88 41.05 52.91 -8.41
CA SER A 88 40.28 54.07 -7.94
C SER A 88 40.74 55.33 -8.68
N THR A 89 39.81 55.96 -9.40
CA THR A 89 40.00 57.28 -10.02
C THR A 89 39.93 58.40 -8.97
N THR A 90 40.76 59.39 -9.21
CA THR A 90 41.10 60.62 -8.49
C THR A 90 39.95 61.57 -8.14
N LYS A 91 40.15 62.30 -7.02
CA LYS A 91 39.35 63.44 -6.49
C LYS A 91 39.24 64.62 -7.48
N PRO A 92 38.28 65.53 -7.27
CA PRO A 92 38.60 66.81 -6.61
C PRO A 92 37.57 67.18 -5.51
N ALA A 93 38.03 67.61 -4.33
CA ALA A 93 38.10 69.01 -3.85
C ALA A 93 36.74 69.63 -3.47
N SER A 94 36.55 69.73 -2.14
CA SER A 94 35.89 70.80 -1.37
C SER A 94 34.80 71.66 -2.04
N GLN A 95 33.55 71.46 -1.61
CA GLN A 95 32.54 72.52 -1.51
C GLN A 95 31.81 72.44 -0.15
N PRO A 96 31.40 73.59 0.42
CA PRO A 96 30.98 73.69 1.81
C PRO A 96 29.54 73.21 2.02
N ALA A 97 29.25 72.84 3.27
CA ALA A 97 27.97 72.39 3.79
C ALA A 97 26.79 73.27 3.32
N ALA A 98 25.81 72.64 2.66
CA ALA A 98 24.47 73.20 2.52
C ALA A 98 23.69 72.89 3.81
N PRO A 99 22.96 73.86 4.39
CA PRO A 99 22.24 73.64 5.62
C PRO A 99 21.11 72.65 5.39
N LEU A 100 21.05 71.64 6.24
CA LEU A 100 19.91 70.74 6.37
C LEU A 100 18.68 71.62 6.66
N GLY A 101 17.81 71.79 5.66
CA GLY A 101 16.55 72.50 5.82
C GLY A 101 15.73 71.82 6.90
N ASN A 102 15.59 72.47 8.05
CA ASN A 102 14.79 71.97 9.17
C ASN A 102 13.36 71.69 8.68
N PRO A 103 12.79 70.51 8.96
CA PRO A 103 11.38 70.27 8.65
C PRO A 103 10.52 71.17 9.54
N ILE A 104 9.78 72.08 8.89
CA ILE A 104 8.82 72.97 9.53
C ILE A 104 7.68 72.11 10.12
N ARG A 105 7.54 72.16 11.44
CA ARG A 105 6.47 71.49 12.18
C ARG A 105 5.18 72.28 12.04
N HIS A 106 4.13 71.64 11.51
CA HIS A 106 2.76 72.04 11.79
C HIS A 106 1.93 70.79 12.09
N ASN A 107 1.40 70.71 13.31
CA ASN A 107 0.36 69.78 13.77
C ASN A 107 0.50 68.29 13.32
N GLY A 108 1.64 67.67 13.61
CA GLY A 108 1.71 66.22 13.85
C GLY A 108 1.59 65.25 12.66
N VAL A 109 1.65 65.71 11.40
CA VAL A 109 1.65 64.82 10.23
C VAL A 109 2.85 65.12 9.33
N TYR A 110 3.67 64.10 9.04
CA TYR A 110 4.78 64.22 8.09
C TYR A 110 4.22 64.33 6.67
N VAL A 111 4.29 65.51 6.06
CA VAL A 111 4.04 65.68 4.62
C VAL A 111 5.37 65.46 3.90
N ALA A 112 5.52 64.29 3.25
CA ALA A 112 6.63 64.06 2.34
C ALA A 112 6.47 64.99 1.13
N ALA A 113 7.46 65.86 0.88
CA ALA A 113 7.48 66.69 -0.31
C ALA A 113 7.52 65.80 -1.56
N PHE A 114 6.43 65.80 -2.33
CA PHE A 114 6.32 65.07 -3.58
C PHE A 114 7.24 65.71 -4.62
N ASN A 115 8.32 65.02 -4.99
CA ASN A 115 9.18 65.42 -6.09
C ASN A 115 8.61 64.78 -7.37
N PRO A 116 8.07 65.53 -8.34
CA PRO A 116 7.48 64.94 -9.53
C PRO A 116 8.58 64.29 -10.37
N ALA A 117 8.57 62.95 -10.42
CA ALA A 117 9.44 62.19 -11.30
C ALA A 117 9.14 62.60 -12.76
N ARG A 118 10.08 63.30 -13.39
CA ARG A 118 10.04 63.57 -14.83
C ARG A 118 10.08 62.22 -15.55
N ARG A 119 8.93 61.89 -16.13
CA ARG A 119 8.65 60.72 -16.94
C ARG A 119 9.57 60.70 -18.18
N ALA A 120 10.69 60.00 -18.10
CA ALA A 120 11.56 59.73 -19.24
C ALA A 120 11.28 58.32 -19.79
N PHE A 121 10.06 58.08 -20.28
CA PHE A 121 9.84 56.96 -21.19
C PHE A 121 10.32 57.40 -22.57
N HIS A 122 11.60 57.20 -22.85
CA HIS A 122 12.09 57.28 -24.22
C HIS A 122 11.71 55.98 -24.93
N ALA A 123 10.79 56.07 -25.89
CA ALA A 123 10.80 55.14 -27.01
C ALA A 123 12.20 55.22 -27.63
N SER A 124 12.82 54.06 -27.88
CA SER A 124 14.18 53.92 -28.38
C SER A 124 14.56 55.04 -29.37
N ALA A 125 15.69 55.70 -29.11
CA ALA A 125 16.22 56.69 -30.04
C ALA A 125 16.32 56.06 -31.44
N PRO A 126 15.82 56.72 -32.51
CA PRO A 126 15.86 56.13 -33.84
C PRO A 126 17.32 55.85 -34.19
N ARG A 127 17.69 54.56 -34.27
CA ARG A 127 19.00 54.14 -34.78
C ARG A 127 19.10 54.71 -36.19
N GLN A 128 20.08 55.58 -36.43
CA GLN A 128 20.43 55.92 -37.79
C GLN A 128 20.80 54.63 -38.51
N ARG A 129 20.21 54.43 -39.71
CA ARG A 129 20.56 53.30 -40.56
C ARG A 129 21.98 53.55 -41.04
N ASP A 130 22.93 52.82 -40.47
CA ASP A 130 24.29 52.79 -40.97
C ASP A 130 24.24 52.25 -42.40
N HIS A 131 24.57 53.09 -43.38
CA HIS A 131 24.68 52.67 -44.77
C HIS A 131 26.01 51.94 -44.90
N HIS A 132 25.99 50.63 -44.67
CA HIS A 132 27.18 49.79 -44.72
C HIS A 132 27.73 49.59 -46.15
N PHE A 133 26.97 49.99 -47.17
CA PHE A 133 27.32 49.80 -48.57
C PHE A 133 27.41 51.15 -49.32
N ASP A 134 28.62 51.50 -49.75
CA ASP A 134 28.93 52.74 -50.48
C ASP A 134 28.93 52.47 -52.00
N THR A 135 27.81 52.78 -52.66
CA THR A 135 27.60 52.52 -54.09
C THR A 135 28.50 53.39 -54.97
N LEU A 136 28.84 54.60 -54.54
CA LEU A 136 29.64 55.55 -55.31
C LEU A 136 31.11 55.11 -55.36
N LYS A 137 31.68 54.72 -54.21
CA LYS A 137 33.06 54.20 -54.16
C LYS A 137 33.24 52.94 -54.99
N PHE A 138 32.21 52.10 -55.05
CA PHE A 138 32.25 50.87 -55.84
C PHE A 138 32.26 51.17 -57.34
N VAL A 139 31.37 52.05 -57.80
CA VAL A 139 31.34 52.51 -59.19
C VAL A 139 32.65 53.20 -59.58
N GLN A 140 33.24 54.00 -58.69
CA GLN A 140 34.51 54.68 -58.95
C GLN A 140 35.67 53.69 -59.12
N ARG A 141 35.76 52.65 -58.28
CA ARG A 141 36.74 51.57 -58.47
C ARG A 141 36.57 50.81 -59.78
N LEU A 142 35.34 50.51 -60.18
CA LEU A 142 35.07 49.83 -61.46
C LEU A 142 35.51 50.69 -62.66
N LYS A 143 35.32 52.01 -62.59
CA LYS A 143 35.84 52.94 -63.61
C LYS A 143 37.37 52.95 -63.65
N ASP A 144 38.03 52.92 -62.48
CA ASP A 144 39.49 52.89 -62.38
C ASP A 144 40.08 51.57 -62.95
N GLU A 145 39.31 50.48 -62.92
CA GLU A 145 39.67 49.18 -63.51
C GLU A 145 39.30 49.05 -65.01
N GLY A 146 38.81 50.13 -65.64
CA GLY A 146 38.58 50.20 -67.08
C GLY A 146 37.15 49.91 -67.56
N PHE A 147 36.17 49.84 -66.66
CA PHE A 147 34.75 49.72 -67.05
C PHE A 147 34.16 51.06 -67.44
N SER A 148 33.22 51.05 -68.40
CA SER A 148 32.45 52.26 -68.71
C SER A 148 31.54 52.64 -67.53
N GLU A 149 31.25 53.93 -67.39
CA GLU A 149 30.38 54.43 -66.33
C GLU A 149 29.01 53.74 -66.30
N GLU A 150 28.42 53.54 -67.47
CA GLU A 150 27.12 52.89 -67.61
C GLU A 150 27.17 51.42 -67.19
N GLN A 151 28.25 50.71 -67.53
CA GLN A 151 28.47 49.32 -67.15
C GLN A 151 28.70 49.18 -65.64
N ALA A 152 29.51 50.05 -65.05
CA ALA A 152 29.78 50.06 -63.61
C ALA A 152 28.49 50.33 -62.80
N VAL A 153 27.64 51.26 -63.26
CA VAL A 153 26.34 51.54 -62.65
C VAL A 153 25.37 50.37 -62.81
N ALA A 154 25.34 49.72 -63.97
CA ALA A 154 24.48 48.55 -64.20
C ALA A 154 24.87 47.36 -63.32
N MET A 155 26.16 47.05 -63.21
CA MET A 155 26.67 46.00 -62.33
C MET A 155 26.37 46.28 -60.86
N MET A 156 26.47 47.54 -60.45
CA MET A 156 26.11 47.93 -59.09
C MET A 156 24.62 47.68 -58.80
N ARG A 157 23.71 47.98 -59.73
CA ARG A 157 22.27 47.71 -59.53
C ARG A 157 21.99 46.23 -59.27
N VAL A 158 22.58 45.35 -60.08
CA VAL A 158 22.44 43.89 -59.90
C VAL A 158 23.01 43.43 -58.56
N LEU A 159 24.17 43.96 -58.15
CA LEU A 159 24.77 43.63 -56.87
C LEU A 159 23.92 44.11 -55.68
N ASN A 160 23.25 45.27 -55.81
CA ASN A 160 22.32 45.75 -54.80
C ASN A 160 21.16 44.79 -54.60
N ASP A 161 20.60 44.27 -55.69
CA ASP A 161 19.47 43.34 -55.66
C ASP A 161 19.87 42.01 -54.98
N VAL A 162 21.03 41.45 -55.33
CA VAL A 162 21.54 40.21 -54.71
C VAL A 162 21.85 40.40 -53.22
N ILE A 163 22.45 41.53 -52.85
CA ILE A 163 22.74 41.85 -51.44
C ILE A 163 21.43 42.03 -50.67
N GLN A 164 20.44 42.71 -51.24
CA GLN A 164 19.15 42.94 -50.59
C GLN A 164 18.39 41.62 -50.38
N GLU A 165 18.40 40.73 -51.37
CA GLU A 165 17.84 39.38 -51.26
C GLU A 165 18.57 38.55 -50.19
N SER A 166 19.91 38.62 -50.16
CA SER A 166 20.74 37.94 -49.15
C SER A 166 20.45 38.43 -47.73
N ILE A 167 20.38 39.75 -47.52
CA ILE A 167 20.06 40.35 -46.22
C ILE A 167 18.66 39.96 -45.77
N GLN A 168 17.67 39.94 -46.66
CA GLN A 168 16.31 39.50 -46.31
C GLN A 168 16.27 38.02 -45.94
N ASN A 169 16.99 37.16 -46.66
CA ASN A 169 17.07 35.74 -46.36
C ASN A 169 17.73 35.47 -44.99
N LEU A 170 18.82 36.19 -44.67
CA LEU A 170 19.48 36.11 -43.36
C LEU A 170 18.59 36.66 -42.24
N THR A 171 17.98 37.83 -42.44
CA THR A 171 17.12 38.46 -41.43
C THR A 171 15.87 37.63 -41.14
N ARG A 172 15.40 36.82 -42.10
CA ARG A 172 14.26 35.91 -41.89
C ARG A 172 14.53 34.77 -40.91
N THR A 173 15.78 34.33 -40.79
CA THR A 173 16.18 33.22 -39.90
C THR A 173 16.86 33.70 -38.61
N MET A 174 17.34 34.94 -38.60
CA MET A 174 17.91 35.56 -37.41
C MET A 174 16.83 36.07 -36.46
N VAL A 175 17.13 36.03 -35.17
CA VAL A 175 16.26 36.53 -34.11
C VAL A 175 16.99 37.64 -33.37
N LEU A 176 16.26 38.70 -32.99
CA LEU A 176 16.82 39.77 -32.17
C LEU A 176 17.24 39.24 -30.80
N ARG A 177 18.36 39.74 -30.28
CA ARG A 177 18.85 39.35 -28.94
C ARG A 177 17.84 39.65 -27.84
N GLU A 178 17.08 40.73 -27.98
CA GLU A 178 16.00 41.08 -27.05
C GLU A 178 14.90 39.99 -27.02
N ASP A 179 14.50 39.48 -28.18
CA ASP A 179 13.46 38.44 -28.27
C ASP A 179 13.96 37.09 -27.73
N THR A 180 15.22 36.74 -27.97
CA THR A 180 15.81 35.51 -27.39
C THR A 180 15.95 35.62 -25.88
N GLU A 181 16.38 36.77 -25.36
CA GLU A 181 16.48 37.03 -23.92
C GLU A 181 15.10 37.03 -23.25
N ARG A 182 14.09 37.64 -23.87
CA ARG A 182 12.70 37.63 -23.39
C ARG A 182 12.11 36.22 -23.36
N SER A 183 12.31 35.45 -24.44
CA SER A 183 11.86 34.05 -24.50
C SER A 183 12.54 33.20 -23.42
N ALA A 184 13.84 33.35 -23.24
CA ALA A 184 14.59 32.66 -22.20
C ALA A 184 14.13 33.04 -20.78
N TYR A 185 13.76 34.30 -20.55
CA TYR A 185 13.21 34.74 -19.28
C TYR A 185 11.86 34.09 -18.99
N THR A 186 10.94 34.09 -19.95
CA THR A 186 9.63 33.43 -19.83
C THR A 186 9.80 31.95 -19.51
N GLN A 187 10.66 31.24 -20.24
CA GLN A 187 10.96 29.84 -19.97
C GLN A 187 11.45 29.61 -18.54
N LYS A 188 12.36 30.46 -18.04
CA LYS A 188 12.88 30.33 -16.67
C LYS A 188 11.77 30.53 -15.62
N VAL A 189 10.87 31.49 -15.83
CA VAL A 189 9.72 31.71 -14.94
C VAL A 189 8.77 30.51 -14.98
N ASP A 190 8.49 29.99 -16.17
CA ASP A 190 7.61 28.83 -16.35
C ASP A 190 8.20 27.58 -15.68
N PHE A 191 9.51 27.33 -15.81
CA PHE A 191 10.18 26.24 -15.11
C PHE A 191 10.15 26.41 -13.59
N ALA A 192 10.32 27.63 -13.09
CA ALA A 192 10.20 27.90 -11.66
C ALA A 192 8.78 27.63 -11.15
N LYS A 193 7.77 28.04 -11.92
CA LYS A 193 6.36 27.80 -11.60
C LYS A 193 6.01 26.32 -11.64
N LEU A 194 6.37 25.60 -12.71
CA LEU A 194 6.16 24.15 -12.83
C LEU A 194 6.83 23.39 -11.70
N ARG A 195 8.05 23.79 -11.30
CA ARG A 195 8.74 23.18 -10.16
C ARG A 195 7.97 23.40 -8.86
N SER A 196 7.44 24.60 -8.63
CA SER A 196 6.64 24.89 -7.44
C SER A 196 5.33 24.10 -7.44
N GLU A 197 4.65 24.01 -8.58
CA GLU A 197 3.40 23.24 -8.73
C GLU A 197 3.65 21.74 -8.53
N LEU A 198 4.74 21.20 -9.08
CA LEU A 198 5.14 19.81 -8.91
C LEU A 198 5.44 19.49 -7.44
N LEU A 199 6.23 20.31 -6.77
CA LEU A 199 6.55 20.11 -5.36
C LEU A 199 5.31 20.18 -4.47
N ASN A 200 4.39 21.10 -4.77
CA ASN A 200 3.12 21.18 -4.05
C ASN A 200 2.25 19.95 -4.31
N ALA A 201 2.11 19.51 -5.56
CA ALA A 201 1.34 18.32 -5.92
C ALA A 201 1.92 17.07 -5.24
N ASP A 202 3.23 16.85 -5.32
CA ASP A 202 3.93 15.73 -4.69
C ASP A 202 3.73 15.74 -3.15
N SER A 203 3.88 16.90 -2.51
CA SER A 203 3.62 17.03 -1.08
C SER A 203 2.16 16.70 -0.71
N THR A 204 1.20 17.14 -1.52
CA THR A 204 -0.23 16.86 -1.25
C THR A 204 -0.56 15.38 -1.46
N GLU A 205 -0.04 14.75 -2.50
CA GLU A 205 -0.25 13.33 -2.80
C GLU A 205 0.41 12.45 -1.72
N ALA A 206 1.63 12.79 -1.29
CA ALA A 206 2.31 12.11 -0.20
C ALA A 206 1.52 12.19 1.12
N GLN A 207 0.95 13.37 1.44
CA GLN A 207 0.09 13.54 2.62
C GLN A 207 -1.21 12.74 2.53
N LEU A 208 -1.88 12.74 1.37
CA LEU A 208 -3.08 11.95 1.14
C LEU A 208 -2.80 10.45 1.29
N THR A 209 -1.72 9.97 0.68
CA THR A 209 -1.28 8.57 0.77
C THR A 209 -0.93 8.19 2.21
N ARG A 210 -0.21 9.05 2.93
CA ARG A 210 0.09 8.79 4.35
C ARG A 210 -1.18 8.73 5.19
N SER A 211 -2.12 9.65 4.98
CA SER A 211 -3.39 9.67 5.71
C SER A 211 -4.26 8.44 5.40
N SER A 212 -4.24 7.94 4.16
CA SER A 212 -4.97 6.73 3.78
C SER A 212 -4.33 5.48 4.40
N HIS A 213 -3.00 5.40 4.43
CA HIS A 213 -2.28 4.35 5.14
C HIS A 213 -2.59 4.34 6.64
N GLU A 214 -2.60 5.50 7.30
CA GLU A 214 -2.94 5.61 8.73
C GLU A 214 -4.39 5.16 8.99
N LYS A 215 -5.34 5.55 8.14
CA LYS A 215 -6.75 5.08 8.22
C LYS A 215 -6.85 3.57 8.05
N ILE A 216 -6.22 3.00 7.03
CA ILE A 216 -6.23 1.56 6.78
C ILE A 216 -5.59 0.80 7.95
N ALA A 217 -4.50 1.32 8.53
CA ALA A 217 -3.87 0.73 9.70
C ALA A 217 -4.80 0.72 10.93
N ALA A 218 -5.54 1.82 11.15
CA ALA A 218 -6.52 1.90 12.22
C ALA A 218 -7.69 0.93 12.00
N ASP A 219 -8.20 0.82 10.78
CA ASP A 219 -9.27 -0.13 10.43
C ASP A 219 -8.80 -1.58 10.59
N LEU A 220 -7.56 -1.90 10.21
CA LEU A 220 -6.96 -3.21 10.41
C LEU A 220 -6.85 -3.55 11.90
N ALA A 221 -6.38 -2.62 12.73
CA ALA A 221 -6.31 -2.81 14.18
C ALA A 221 -7.72 -3.05 14.78
N LYS A 222 -8.71 -2.28 14.35
CA LYS A 222 -10.11 -2.42 14.77
C LYS A 222 -10.70 -3.78 14.36
N LEU A 223 -10.46 -4.22 13.13
CA LEU A 223 -10.93 -5.53 12.65
C LEU A 223 -10.25 -6.67 13.41
N ASN A 224 -8.96 -6.56 13.69
CA ASN A 224 -8.21 -7.55 14.47
C ASN A 224 -8.78 -7.69 15.89
N SER A 225 -9.07 -6.57 16.56
CA SER A 225 -9.72 -6.58 17.88
C SER A 225 -11.07 -7.26 17.82
N ARG A 226 -11.93 -6.89 16.85
CA ARG A 226 -13.26 -7.50 16.68
C ARG A 226 -13.18 -9.01 16.44
N LEU A 227 -12.27 -9.45 15.58
CA LEU A 227 -12.04 -10.87 15.32
C LEU A 227 -11.61 -11.60 16.59
N ARG A 228 -10.70 -11.03 17.38
CA ARG A 228 -10.29 -11.62 18.67
C ARG A 228 -11.46 -11.73 19.63
N ASP A 229 -12.31 -10.70 19.72
CA ASP A 229 -13.48 -10.70 20.58
C ASP A 229 -14.52 -11.73 20.13
N GLU A 230 -14.75 -11.86 18.83
CA GLU A 230 -15.65 -12.87 18.25
C GLU A 230 -15.12 -14.30 18.43
N ILE A 231 -13.81 -14.52 18.24
CA ILE A 231 -13.16 -15.81 18.54
C ILE A 231 -13.29 -16.13 20.03
N GLY A 232 -13.04 -15.17 20.92
CA GLY A 232 -13.21 -15.36 22.36
C GLY A 232 -14.65 -15.70 22.75
N ARG A 233 -15.62 -14.98 22.17
CA ARG A 233 -17.06 -15.21 22.40
C ARG A 233 -17.52 -16.58 21.89
N THR A 234 -17.12 -16.96 20.67
CA THR A 234 -17.46 -18.27 20.08
C THR A 234 -16.80 -19.40 20.87
N GLN A 235 -15.54 -19.24 21.27
CA GLN A 235 -14.85 -20.22 22.13
C GLN A 235 -15.53 -20.39 23.48
N ALA A 236 -15.96 -19.29 24.12
CA ALA A 236 -16.73 -19.35 25.37
C ALA A 236 -18.08 -20.06 25.18
N SER A 237 -18.78 -19.77 24.08
CA SER A 237 -20.04 -20.41 23.72
C SER A 237 -19.87 -21.92 23.53
N VAL A 238 -18.85 -22.35 22.78
CA VAL A 238 -18.56 -23.78 22.55
C VAL A 238 -18.18 -24.48 23.85
N ARG A 239 -17.41 -23.83 24.73
CA ARG A 239 -17.09 -24.38 26.06
C ARG A 239 -18.34 -24.57 26.92
N LEU A 240 -19.25 -23.59 26.91
CA LEU A 240 -20.51 -23.71 27.62
C LEU A 240 -21.36 -24.84 27.07
N ASP A 241 -21.50 -24.92 25.75
CA ASP A 241 -22.26 -25.96 25.06
C ASP A 241 -21.75 -27.36 25.41
N LEU A 242 -20.43 -27.58 25.33
CA LEU A 242 -19.81 -28.84 25.75
C LEU A 242 -20.02 -29.15 27.23
N ASN A 243 -20.03 -28.15 28.10
CA ASN A 243 -20.26 -28.35 29.53
C ASN A 243 -21.73 -28.71 29.81
N LEU A 244 -22.68 -28.07 29.14
CA LEU A 244 -24.09 -28.41 29.21
C LEU A 244 -24.34 -29.82 28.68
N GLU A 245 -23.74 -30.17 27.55
CA GLU A 245 -23.87 -31.49 26.95
C GLU A 245 -23.26 -32.59 27.83
N LYS A 246 -22.10 -32.34 28.45
CA LYS A 246 -21.54 -33.25 29.48
C LYS A 246 -22.47 -33.39 30.68
N GLY A 247 -23.11 -32.30 31.11
CA GLY A 247 -24.12 -32.31 32.16
C GLY A 247 -25.32 -33.18 31.77
N ARG A 248 -25.83 -33.01 30.55
CA ARG A 248 -26.95 -33.80 30.00
C ARG A 248 -26.61 -35.29 29.92
N ILE A 249 -25.44 -35.64 29.38
CA ILE A 249 -24.98 -37.03 29.30
C ILE A 249 -24.88 -37.65 30.70
N ARG A 250 -24.40 -36.89 31.70
CA ARG A 250 -24.33 -37.36 33.08
C ARG A 250 -25.70 -37.59 33.68
N GLU A 251 -26.64 -36.68 33.45
CA GLU A 251 -28.02 -36.82 33.93
C GLU A 251 -28.72 -38.01 33.29
N GLU A 252 -28.55 -38.21 31.98
CA GLU A 252 -29.07 -39.37 31.27
C GLU A 252 -28.46 -40.69 31.75
N ALA A 253 -27.14 -40.70 31.99
CA ALA A 253 -26.45 -41.87 32.55
C ALA A 253 -26.95 -42.20 33.97
N ASN A 254 -27.13 -41.20 34.84
CA ASN A 254 -27.68 -41.38 36.18
C ASN A 254 -29.14 -41.85 36.13
N GLY A 255 -29.95 -41.30 35.21
CA GLY A 255 -31.32 -41.73 34.97
C GLY A 255 -31.40 -43.20 34.51
N GLN A 256 -30.48 -43.63 33.65
CA GLN A 256 -30.35 -45.05 33.27
C GLN A 256 -29.91 -45.91 34.46
N GLU A 257 -28.93 -45.47 35.25
CA GLU A 257 -28.48 -46.20 36.45
C GLU A 257 -29.62 -46.40 37.46
N MET A 258 -30.46 -45.38 37.68
CA MET A 258 -31.63 -45.48 38.55
C MET A 258 -32.66 -46.49 38.01
N ARG A 259 -32.94 -46.46 36.70
CA ARG A 259 -33.85 -47.45 36.08
C ARG A 259 -33.31 -48.87 36.21
N ILE A 260 -32.01 -49.06 36.03
CA ILE A 260 -31.36 -50.35 36.22
C ILE A 260 -31.55 -50.83 37.65
N LYS A 261 -31.28 -49.98 38.65
CA LYS A 261 -31.49 -50.32 40.08
C LYS A 261 -32.94 -50.65 40.39
N GLU A 262 -33.89 -49.89 39.84
CA GLU A 262 -35.32 -50.20 40.01
C GLU A 262 -35.64 -51.60 39.43
N THR A 263 -35.17 -51.90 38.21
CA THR A 263 -35.37 -53.23 37.61
C THR A 263 -34.67 -54.33 38.39
N GLU A 264 -33.48 -54.07 38.94
CA GLU A 264 -32.75 -55.01 39.80
C GLU A 264 -33.56 -55.33 41.06
N THR A 265 -34.09 -54.32 41.75
CA THR A 265 -34.96 -54.54 42.93
C THR A 265 -36.25 -55.26 42.59
N ARG A 266 -36.87 -54.99 41.43
CA ARG A 266 -38.06 -55.74 40.95
C ARG A 266 -37.72 -57.21 40.69
N ILE A 267 -36.57 -57.49 40.06
CA ILE A 267 -36.09 -58.85 39.84
C ILE A 267 -35.86 -59.56 41.18
N GLU A 268 -35.22 -58.91 42.15
CA GLU A 268 -35.02 -59.49 43.49
C GLU A 268 -36.35 -59.81 44.19
N GLN A 269 -37.35 -58.94 44.08
CA GLN A 269 -38.70 -59.18 44.61
C GLN A 269 -39.38 -60.36 43.91
N GLU A 270 -39.32 -60.44 42.57
CA GLU A 270 -39.86 -61.56 41.82
C GLU A 270 -39.15 -62.87 42.17
N VAL A 271 -37.83 -62.86 42.36
CA VAL A 271 -37.03 -64.02 42.78
C VAL A 271 -37.42 -64.46 44.20
N ALA A 272 -37.60 -63.53 45.13
CA ALA A 272 -38.07 -63.84 46.48
C ALA A 272 -39.48 -64.45 46.46
N GLY A 273 -40.39 -63.89 45.66
CA GLY A 273 -41.73 -64.42 45.47
C GLY A 273 -41.74 -65.81 44.81
N LEU A 274 -40.88 -66.06 43.82
CA LEU A 274 -40.69 -67.38 43.22
C LEU A 274 -40.14 -68.38 44.24
N ARG A 275 -39.18 -67.97 45.07
CA ARG A 275 -38.62 -68.81 46.14
C ARG A 275 -39.68 -69.23 47.16
N GLU A 276 -40.54 -68.30 47.59
CA GLU A 276 -41.66 -68.58 48.48
C GLU A 276 -42.65 -69.58 47.86
N ARG A 277 -43.05 -69.35 46.59
CA ARG A 277 -43.93 -70.28 45.87
C ARG A 277 -43.31 -71.69 45.77
N VAL A 278 -42.00 -71.78 45.52
CA VAL A 278 -41.28 -73.06 45.50
C VAL A 278 -41.29 -73.74 46.87
N GLU A 279 -41.06 -72.99 47.95
CA GLU A 279 -41.14 -73.53 49.32
C GLU A 279 -42.56 -74.01 49.66
N ALA A 280 -43.60 -73.28 49.26
CA ALA A 280 -45.00 -73.69 49.41
C ALA A 280 -45.31 -74.97 48.62
N VAL A 281 -44.86 -75.07 47.36
CA VAL A 281 -45.02 -76.29 46.54
C VAL A 281 -44.28 -77.47 47.18
N LYS A 282 -43.07 -77.27 47.72
CA LYS A 282 -42.34 -78.31 48.47
C LYS A 282 -43.14 -78.80 49.67
N PHE A 283 -43.70 -77.89 50.47
CA PHE A 283 -44.50 -78.26 51.65
C PHE A 283 -45.78 -79.01 51.27
N SER A 284 -46.50 -78.54 50.25
CA SER A 284 -47.68 -79.24 49.71
C SER A 284 -47.31 -80.65 49.22
N THR A 285 -46.21 -80.78 48.47
CA THR A 285 -45.75 -82.09 47.98
C THR A 285 -45.37 -83.03 49.14
N LEU A 286 -44.71 -82.52 50.19
CA LEU A 286 -44.39 -83.29 51.39
C LEU A 286 -45.67 -83.72 52.14
N GLN A 287 -46.68 -82.87 52.21
CA GLN A 287 -47.96 -83.22 52.83
C GLN A 287 -48.69 -84.32 52.05
N TRP A 288 -48.75 -84.23 50.71
CA TRP A 288 -49.29 -85.29 49.86
C TRP A 288 -48.51 -86.59 50.01
N LEU A 289 -47.17 -86.53 50.04
CA LEU A 289 -46.31 -87.69 50.27
C LEU A 289 -46.63 -88.36 51.61
N MET A 290 -46.74 -87.60 52.70
CA MET A 290 -47.13 -88.11 54.01
C MET A 290 -48.54 -88.72 53.99
N GLY A 291 -49.49 -88.09 53.31
CA GLY A 291 -50.84 -88.61 53.14
C GLY A 291 -50.87 -89.96 52.40
N VAL A 292 -50.13 -90.08 51.30
CA VAL A 292 -50.03 -91.31 50.52
C VAL A 292 -49.33 -92.41 51.32
N CYS A 293 -48.18 -92.12 51.96
CA CYS A 293 -47.48 -93.09 52.80
C CYS A 293 -48.33 -93.58 53.98
N THR A 294 -49.06 -92.67 54.64
CA THR A 294 -49.95 -93.03 55.75
C THR A 294 -51.16 -93.84 55.25
N GLY A 295 -51.72 -93.47 54.09
CA GLY A 295 -52.83 -94.19 53.46
C GLY A 295 -52.44 -95.61 53.05
N THR A 296 -51.27 -95.79 52.42
CA THR A 296 -50.79 -97.13 52.05
C THR A 296 -50.46 -97.97 53.27
N ALA A 297 -49.82 -97.40 54.30
CA ALA A 297 -49.59 -98.09 55.58
C ALA A 297 -50.89 -98.53 56.24
N ALA A 298 -51.93 -97.67 56.25
CA ALA A 298 -53.25 -98.01 56.79
C ALA A 298 -53.94 -99.14 55.99
N LEU A 299 -53.82 -99.13 54.66
CA LEU A 299 -54.35 -100.22 53.82
C LEU A 299 -53.61 -101.54 54.06
N ILE A 300 -52.27 -101.52 54.22
CA ILE A 300 -51.48 -102.71 54.54
C ILE A 300 -51.89 -103.27 55.91
N LEU A 301 -52.04 -102.42 56.93
CA LEU A 301 -52.53 -102.83 58.24
C LEU A 301 -53.97 -103.35 58.18
N GLY A 302 -54.84 -102.73 57.38
CA GLY A 302 -56.21 -103.19 57.15
C GLY A 302 -56.26 -104.56 56.47
N ALA A 303 -55.44 -104.79 55.45
CA ALA A 303 -55.33 -106.07 54.76
C ALA A 303 -54.74 -107.15 55.67
N TRP A 304 -53.71 -106.84 56.46
CA TRP A 304 -53.14 -107.75 57.46
C TRP A 304 -54.22 -108.20 58.46
N ARG A 305 -55.04 -107.26 58.95
CA ARG A 305 -56.15 -107.55 59.86
C ARG A 305 -57.25 -108.41 59.24
N LEU A 306 -57.47 -108.33 57.93
CA LEU A 306 -58.51 -109.12 57.25
C LEU A 306 -58.04 -110.54 56.90
N PHE A 307 -56.72 -110.77 56.83
CA PHE A 307 -56.11 -112.04 56.44
C PHE A 307 -55.69 -112.92 57.63
N MET A 308 -55.57 -112.36 58.84
CA MET A 308 -55.47 -113.08 60.12
C MET A 308 -56.85 -113.27 60.75
#